data_AF-A0A968Q247-F1
#
_entry.id   AF-A0A968Q247-F1
#
_cell.length_a   1.000
_cell.length_b   1.000
_cell.length_c   1.000
_cell.angle_alpha   90.00
_cell.angle_beta   90.00
_cell.angle_gamma   90.00
#
_symmetry.space_group_name_H-M   'P 1'
#
loop_
_entity.id
_entity.type
_entity.pdbx_description
1 polymer ?
#
loop_
_entity_poly.entity_id
_entity_poly.type
_entity_poly.pdbx_seq_one_letter_code
_entity_poly.pdbx_strand_id
1 'polypeptide(L)'
;MQNSITDLSPIGQIPTLEELYLSSNQIEDISDLSTLTNLKTLYINRNQIVDLSPLSELVELEVLDASSNRIADITPLIPLVNLKQLNLNRNEITNAGSLQSMPSLEQIYFYNNPVDNFVCPNTTDAICFI
;
A
#
# COMPACT_ATOMS: atom_id res chain seq x y z
N MET A 1 -5.03 19.87 3.03
CA MET A 1 -5.56 20.44 1.78
C MET A 1 -5.83 19.25 0.86
N GLN A 2 -6.98 19.20 0.19
CA GLN A 2 -7.33 18.13 -0.74
C GLN A 2 -6.91 18.59 -2.14
N ASN A 3 -6.14 17.76 -2.84
CA ASN A 3 -5.84 17.93 -4.25
C ASN A 3 -6.95 17.24 -5.09
N SER A 4 -7.01 17.52 -6.39
CA SER A 4 -8.04 16.98 -7.29
C SER A 4 -7.43 16.16 -8.43
N ILE A 5 -6.32 15.49 -8.17
CA ILE A 5 -5.70 14.57 -9.14
C ILE A 5 -6.56 13.31 -9.20
N THR A 6 -6.94 12.94 -10.42
CA THR A 6 -7.65 11.70 -10.74
C THR A 6 -7.02 10.95 -11.91
N ASP A 7 -6.18 11.61 -12.70
CA ASP A 7 -5.50 11.06 -13.86
C ASP A 7 -4.01 10.91 -13.55
N LEU A 8 -3.52 9.67 -13.64
CA LEU A 8 -2.13 9.29 -13.41
C LEU A 8 -1.40 8.91 -14.71
N SER A 9 -2.05 9.01 -15.87
CA SER A 9 -1.44 8.63 -17.14
C SER A 9 -0.11 9.34 -17.46
N PRO A 10 0.13 10.62 -17.05
CA PRO A 10 1.40 11.27 -17.33
C PRO A 10 2.58 10.68 -16.56
N ILE A 11 2.36 10.12 -15.35
CA ILE A 11 3.46 9.62 -14.52
C ILE A 11 3.95 8.24 -14.97
N GLY A 12 3.11 7.44 -15.65
CA GLY A 12 3.50 6.15 -16.21
C GLY A 12 4.61 6.23 -17.28
N GLN A 13 4.95 7.43 -17.75
CA GLN A 13 6.06 7.66 -18.68
C GLN A 13 7.41 7.92 -17.99
N ILE A 14 7.46 7.88 -16.65
CA ILE A 14 8.65 8.17 -15.84
C ILE A 14 9.04 6.93 -15.02
N PRO A 15 9.50 5.84 -15.67
CA PRO A 15 9.78 4.57 -14.99
C PRO A 15 10.94 4.66 -13.98
N THR A 16 11.70 5.75 -13.99
CA THR A 16 12.81 6.01 -13.08
C THR A 16 12.39 6.65 -11.75
N LEU A 17 11.08 6.88 -11.55
CA LEU A 17 10.61 7.52 -10.33
C LEU A 17 10.81 6.59 -9.12
N GLU A 18 11.49 7.10 -8.07
CA GLU A 18 11.72 6.35 -6.84
C GLU A 18 10.75 6.72 -5.72
N GLU A 19 10.19 7.93 -5.74
CA GLU A 19 9.28 8.42 -4.71
C GLU A 19 8.06 9.11 -5.34
N LEU A 20 6.86 8.77 -4.86
CA LEU A 20 5.61 9.33 -5.36
C LEU A 20 4.63 9.65 -4.22
N TYR A 21 4.19 10.90 -4.19
CA TYR A 21 3.31 11.44 -3.17
C TYR A 21 1.98 11.90 -3.79
N LEU A 22 0.93 11.12 -3.58
CA LEU A 22 -0.43 11.29 -4.12
C LEU A 22 -1.50 11.38 -3.01
N SER A 23 -1.08 11.69 -1.79
CA SER A 23 -1.95 11.82 -0.62
C SER A 23 -3.08 12.84 -0.80
N SER A 24 -4.24 12.56 -0.23
CA SER A 24 -5.39 13.49 -0.16
C SER A 24 -5.89 13.95 -1.53
N ASN A 25 -6.16 13.00 -2.42
CA ASN A 25 -6.73 13.22 -3.75
C ASN A 25 -8.12 12.56 -3.87
N GLN A 26 -8.56 12.29 -5.11
CA GLN A 26 -9.81 11.56 -5.42
C GLN A 26 -9.51 10.35 -6.31
N ILE A 27 -8.33 9.76 -6.17
CA ILE A 27 -7.86 8.67 -7.03
C ILE A 27 -8.64 7.39 -6.70
N GLU A 28 -9.16 6.74 -7.72
CA GLU A 28 -9.79 5.41 -7.64
C GLU A 28 -8.96 4.36 -8.40
N ASP A 29 -8.43 4.75 -9.56
CA ASP A 29 -7.63 3.91 -10.43
C ASP A 29 -6.14 4.24 -10.30
N ILE A 30 -5.33 3.22 -10.05
CA ILE A 30 -3.87 3.31 -9.95
C ILE A 30 -3.16 2.43 -10.99
N SER A 31 -3.86 2.03 -12.06
CA SER A 31 -3.32 1.15 -13.12
C SER A 31 -2.01 1.67 -13.72
N ASP A 32 -1.87 2.98 -13.87
CA ASP A 32 -0.66 3.61 -14.41
C ASP A 32 0.58 3.41 -13.53
N LEU A 33 0.40 3.12 -12.23
CA LEU A 33 1.51 2.86 -11.31
C LEU A 33 2.25 1.55 -11.60
N SER A 34 1.63 0.61 -12.32
CA SER A 34 2.23 -0.69 -12.67
C SER A 34 3.52 -0.59 -13.47
N THR A 35 3.77 0.56 -14.10
CA THR A 35 4.98 0.84 -14.89
C THR A 35 6.14 1.38 -14.07
N LEU A 36 5.91 1.78 -12.82
CA LEU A 36 6.89 2.47 -11.97
C LEU A 36 7.74 1.50 -11.15
N THR A 37 8.36 0.52 -11.81
CA THR A 37 9.01 -0.62 -11.12
C THR A 37 10.22 -0.25 -10.25
N ASN A 38 10.74 0.99 -10.35
CA ASN A 38 11.81 1.50 -9.48
C ASN A 38 11.31 2.23 -8.23
N LEU A 39 9.99 2.27 -8.01
CA LEU A 39 9.38 3.01 -6.92
C LEU A 39 9.71 2.36 -5.57
N LYS A 40 10.28 3.14 -4.65
CA LYS A 40 10.67 2.73 -3.30
C LYS A 40 9.71 3.27 -2.24
N THR A 41 9.16 4.47 -2.47
CA THR A 41 8.22 5.12 -1.55
C THR A 41 6.95 5.55 -2.27
N LEU A 42 5.80 5.11 -1.78
CA LEU A 42 4.49 5.46 -2.33
C LEU A 42 3.51 5.89 -1.23
N TYR A 43 3.05 7.14 -1.29
CA TYR A 43 1.95 7.63 -0.46
C TYR A 43 0.70 7.88 -1.30
N ILE A 44 -0.30 7.03 -1.13
CA ILE A 44 -1.61 7.08 -1.80
C ILE A 44 -2.76 7.17 -0.78
N ASN A 45 -2.46 7.57 0.45
CA ASN A 45 -3.43 7.69 1.52
C ASN A 45 -4.46 8.80 1.29
N ARG A 46 -5.64 8.65 1.90
CA ARG A 46 -6.79 9.58 1.75
C ARG A 46 -7.21 9.73 0.28
N ASN A 47 -7.44 8.59 -0.36
CA ASN A 47 -7.99 8.47 -1.71
C ASN A 47 -9.26 7.57 -1.66
N GLN A 48 -9.65 7.03 -2.81
CA GLN A 48 -10.84 6.22 -2.99
C GLN A 48 -10.49 4.85 -3.63
N ILE A 49 -9.25 4.40 -3.43
CA ILE A 49 -8.68 3.20 -4.04
C ILE A 49 -9.32 1.95 -3.44
N VAL A 50 -9.61 0.99 -4.31
CA VAL A 50 -10.17 -0.33 -3.93
C VAL A 50 -9.22 -1.45 -4.32
N ASP A 51 -8.58 -1.33 -5.50
CA ASP A 51 -7.72 -2.37 -6.08
C ASP A 51 -6.24 -2.00 -5.95
N LEU A 52 -5.45 -2.93 -5.40
CA LEU A 52 -4.00 -2.83 -5.28
C LEU A 52 -3.26 -3.70 -6.31
N SER A 53 -3.97 -4.39 -7.21
CA SER A 53 -3.36 -5.23 -8.26
C SER A 53 -2.27 -4.52 -9.07
N PRO A 54 -2.35 -3.21 -9.39
CA PRO A 54 -1.28 -2.53 -10.12
C PRO A 54 0.04 -2.42 -9.35
N LEU A 55 0.05 -2.67 -8.04
CA LEU A 55 1.25 -2.62 -7.22
C LEU A 55 2.03 -3.95 -7.20
N SER A 56 1.48 -5.06 -7.71
CA SER A 56 2.04 -6.40 -7.48
C SER A 56 3.47 -6.60 -8.00
N GLU A 57 3.85 -5.84 -9.02
CA GLU A 57 5.19 -5.92 -9.65
C GLU A 57 6.16 -4.85 -9.15
N LEU A 58 5.77 -3.99 -8.20
CA LEU A 58 6.62 -2.94 -7.65
C LEU A 58 7.56 -3.48 -6.56
N VAL A 59 8.34 -4.51 -6.90
CA VAL A 59 9.15 -5.29 -5.96
C VAL A 59 10.22 -4.48 -5.22
N GLU A 60 10.59 -3.30 -5.73
CA GLU A 60 11.51 -2.35 -5.08
C GLU A 60 10.83 -1.50 -3.98
N LEU A 61 9.51 -1.62 -3.79
CA LEU A 61 8.76 -0.80 -2.84
C LEU A 61 9.13 -1.15 -1.39
N GLU A 62 9.62 -0.17 -0.66
CA GLU A 62 10.03 -0.30 0.75
C GLU A 62 9.00 0.33 1.70
N VAL A 63 8.31 1.38 1.27
CA VAL A 63 7.36 2.14 2.07
C VAL A 63 6.05 2.37 1.31
N LEU A 64 4.94 1.95 1.92
CA LEU A 64 3.58 2.17 1.40
C LEU A 64 2.67 2.76 2.48
N ASP A 65 2.15 3.97 2.22
CA ASP A 65 0.99 4.50 2.95
C ASP A 65 -0.25 4.50 2.04
N ALA A 66 -1.13 3.53 2.28
CA ALA A 66 -2.43 3.37 1.61
C ALA A 66 -3.61 3.54 2.58
N SER A 67 -3.38 4.22 3.72
CA SER A 67 -4.42 4.44 4.72
C SER A 67 -5.56 5.34 4.23
N SER A 68 -6.74 5.19 4.83
CA SER A 68 -7.94 5.97 4.47
C SER A 68 -8.31 5.82 2.99
N ASN A 69 -8.50 4.57 2.57
CA ASN A 69 -9.00 4.16 1.25
C ASN A 69 -10.18 3.19 1.46
N ARG A 70 -10.56 2.42 0.43
CA ARG A 70 -11.63 1.41 0.44
C ARG A 70 -11.08 0.01 0.13
N ILE A 71 -9.86 -0.26 0.57
CA ILE A 71 -9.13 -1.50 0.25
C ILE A 71 -9.67 -2.64 1.11
N ALA A 72 -10.04 -3.76 0.48
CA ALA A 72 -10.47 -4.97 1.18
C ALA A 72 -9.52 -6.15 0.96
N ASP A 73 -8.90 -6.23 -0.22
CA ASP A 73 -7.94 -7.27 -0.60
C ASP A 73 -6.51 -6.72 -0.61
N ILE A 74 -5.63 -7.37 0.15
CA ILE A 74 -4.21 -7.03 0.25
C ILE A 74 -3.30 -8.13 -0.30
N THR A 75 -3.86 -9.18 -0.93
CA THR A 75 -3.08 -10.22 -1.60
C THR A 75 -2.12 -9.68 -2.66
N PRO A 76 -2.40 -8.57 -3.39
CA PRO A 76 -1.42 -7.99 -4.33
C PRO A 76 -0.13 -7.50 -3.68
N LEU A 77 -0.09 -7.31 -2.36
CA LEU A 77 1.11 -6.85 -1.64
C LEU A 77 2.08 -8.00 -1.32
N ILE A 78 1.65 -9.26 -1.40
CA ILE A 78 2.46 -10.44 -1.04
C ILE A 78 3.80 -10.51 -1.82
N PRO A 79 3.86 -10.21 -3.14
CA PRO A 79 5.12 -10.24 -3.89
C PRO A 79 6.11 -9.13 -3.49
N LEU A 80 5.69 -8.12 -2.72
CA LEU A 80 6.53 -6.97 -2.34
C LEU A 80 7.49 -7.34 -1.21
N VAL A 81 8.47 -8.19 -1.55
CA VAL A 81 9.41 -8.79 -0.61
C VAL A 81 10.31 -7.77 0.10
N ASN A 82 10.48 -6.57 -0.46
CA ASN A 82 11.28 -5.49 0.13
C ASN A 82 10.46 -4.53 1.01
N LEU A 83 9.14 -4.72 1.14
CA LEU A 83 8.27 -3.81 1.87
C LEU A 83 8.55 -3.88 3.37
N LYS A 84 8.95 -2.75 3.95
CA LYS A 84 9.33 -2.62 5.37
C LYS A 84 8.26 -1.91 6.19
N GLN A 85 7.67 -0.86 5.61
CA GLN A 85 6.68 -0.02 6.30
C GLN A 85 5.37 -0.02 5.51
N LEU A 86 4.31 -0.48 6.17
CA LEU A 86 2.99 -0.62 5.57
C LEU A 86 1.92 0.01 6.47
N ASN A 87 1.27 1.05 5.96
CA ASN A 87 0.14 1.69 6.61
C ASN A 87 -1.15 1.45 5.81
N LEU A 88 -2.04 0.66 6.38
CA LEU A 88 -3.34 0.25 5.86
C LEU A 88 -4.50 0.69 6.77
N ASN A 89 -4.26 1.59 7.72
CA ASN A 89 -5.29 2.08 8.64
C ASN A 89 -6.53 2.60 7.89
N ARG A 90 -7.72 2.44 8.48
CA ARG A 90 -8.98 2.99 7.95
C ARG A 90 -9.24 2.51 6.51
N ASN A 91 -9.35 1.20 6.36
CA ASN A 91 -9.72 0.52 5.12
C ASN A 91 -10.85 -0.49 5.43
N GLU A 92 -11.14 -1.41 4.51
CA GLU A 92 -12.20 -2.40 4.58
C GLU A 92 -11.65 -3.84 4.65
N ILE A 93 -10.42 -4.00 5.16
CA ILE A 93 -9.71 -5.28 5.22
C ILE A 93 -10.36 -6.18 6.27
N THR A 94 -10.72 -7.40 5.87
CA THR A 94 -11.29 -8.41 6.79
C THR A 94 -10.30 -9.53 7.12
N ASN A 95 -9.31 -9.76 6.26
CA ASN A 95 -8.29 -10.79 6.44
C ASN A 95 -6.91 -10.20 6.17
N ALA A 96 -6.08 -10.15 7.21
CA ALA A 96 -4.71 -9.68 7.12
C ALA A 96 -3.67 -10.81 7.26
N GLY A 97 -4.09 -12.08 7.31
CA GLY A 97 -3.21 -13.24 7.56
C GLY A 97 -2.05 -13.37 6.55
N SER A 98 -2.23 -12.89 5.32
CA SER A 98 -1.17 -12.84 4.30
C SER A 98 0.05 -12.02 4.72
N LEU A 99 -0.12 -11.00 5.58
CA LEU A 99 0.99 -10.16 6.05
C LEU A 99 2.00 -10.94 6.90
N GLN A 100 1.60 -12.05 7.53
CA GLN A 100 2.50 -12.91 8.31
C GLN A 100 3.60 -13.56 7.46
N SER A 101 3.38 -13.67 6.15
CA SER A 101 4.32 -14.30 5.22
C SER A 101 5.32 -13.32 4.59
N MET A 102 5.16 -12.00 4.82
CA MET A 102 6.00 -10.99 4.18
C MET A 102 7.33 -10.84 4.95
N PRO A 103 8.48 -11.13 4.32
CA PRO A 103 9.74 -11.36 5.04
C PRO A 103 10.40 -10.10 5.61
N SER A 104 10.13 -8.92 5.01
CA SER A 104 10.81 -7.67 5.35
C SER A 104 9.94 -6.68 6.12
N LEU A 105 8.69 -7.01 6.46
CA LEU A 105 7.83 -6.09 7.20
C LEU A 105 8.39 -5.86 8.61
N GLU A 106 8.59 -4.58 8.94
CA GLU A 106 9.08 -4.09 10.23
C GLU A 106 8.01 -3.25 10.95
N GLN A 107 7.18 -2.52 10.19
CA GLN A 107 6.14 -1.67 10.78
C GLN A 107 4.83 -1.82 10.02
N ILE A 108 3.78 -2.21 10.75
CA ILE A 108 2.46 -2.46 10.18
C ILE A 108 1.43 -1.67 10.97
N TYR A 109 0.65 -0.84 10.28
CA TYR A 109 -0.48 -0.14 10.88
C TYR A 109 -1.75 -0.54 10.15
N PHE A 110 -2.74 -1.11 10.85
CA PHE A 110 -4.03 -1.46 10.21
C PHE A 110 -5.26 -1.18 11.09
N TYR A 111 -5.15 -0.32 12.11
CA TYR A 111 -6.29 0.07 12.95
C TYR A 111 -7.48 0.58 12.12
N ASN A 112 -8.70 0.45 12.65
CA ASN A 112 -9.95 0.77 11.96
C ASN A 112 -10.12 0.01 10.63
N ASN A 113 -9.87 -1.30 10.65
CA ASN A 113 -10.30 -2.24 9.64
C ASN A 113 -11.21 -3.30 10.29
N PRO A 114 -12.18 -3.89 9.57
CA PRO A 114 -13.03 -4.97 10.07
C PRO A 114 -12.31 -6.33 10.14
N VAL A 115 -11.07 -6.36 10.65
CA VAL A 115 -10.26 -7.57 10.75
C VAL A 115 -10.61 -8.32 12.03
N ASP A 116 -10.99 -9.59 11.88
CA ASP A 116 -11.17 -10.50 13.00
C ASP A 116 -9.88 -11.28 13.28
N ASN A 117 -9.47 -11.37 14.56
CA ASN A 117 -8.43 -12.28 15.06
C ASN A 117 -7.07 -12.24 14.33
N PHE A 118 -6.62 -11.08 13.86
CA PHE A 118 -5.27 -10.97 13.31
C PHE A 118 -4.21 -11.08 14.40
N VAL A 119 -3.24 -11.98 14.17
CA VAL A 119 -2.04 -12.13 14.99
C VAL A 119 -0.88 -11.49 14.24
N CYS A 120 -0.14 -10.64 14.93
CA CYS A 120 1.02 -9.99 14.35
C CYS A 120 2.08 -10.96 13.85
N PRO A 121 2.74 -10.66 12.71
CA PRO A 121 3.88 -11.44 12.26
C PRO A 121 4.92 -11.47 13.38
N ASN A 122 5.34 -12.65 13.80
CA ASN A 122 6.33 -12.82 14.86
C ASN A 122 7.75 -12.80 14.26
N THR A 123 8.07 -11.76 13.48
CA THR A 123 9.46 -11.47 13.08
C THR A 123 10.11 -10.64 14.17
N THR A 124 11.42 -10.76 14.37
CA THR A 124 12.15 -10.16 15.51
C THR A 124 12.05 -8.64 15.61
N ASP A 125 11.59 -7.97 14.54
CA ASP A 125 11.52 -6.51 14.45
C ASP A 125 10.14 -5.99 14.00
N ALA A 126 9.18 -6.85 13.65
CA ALA A 126 7.84 -6.38 13.25
C ALA A 126 7.03 -5.87 14.44
N ILE A 127 6.73 -4.57 14.42
CA ILE A 127 5.78 -3.95 15.34
C ILE A 127 4.48 -3.70 14.58
N CYS A 128 3.39 -4.32 15.03
CA CYS A 128 2.07 -3.90 14.59
C CYS A 128 1.48 -2.85 15.53
N PHE A 129 0.74 -1.94 14.94
CA PHE A 129 -0.15 -1.02 15.62
C PHE A 129 -1.58 -1.38 15.22
N ILE A 130 -2.23 -2.16 16.09
CA ILE A 130 -3.56 -2.76 15.91
C ILE A 130 -4.64 -1.95 16.64
#